data_AF-A0A2E3B3K0-F1
#
_entry.id   AF-A0A2E3B3K0-F1
#
_cell.length_a   1.000
_cell.length_b   1.000
_cell.length_c   1.000
_cell.angle_alpha   90.00
_cell.angle_beta   90.00
_cell.angle_gamma   90.00
#
_symmetry.space_group_name_H-M   'P 1'
#
loop_
_entity.id
_entity.type
_entity.pdbx_description
1 polymer ?
#
loop_
_entity_poly.entity_id
_entity_poly.type
_entity_poly.pdbx_seq_one_letter_code
_entity_poly.pdbx_strand_id
1 'polypeptide(L)'
;MSYGGGGPAVVIPIVAMIFYWLIKNGRFRKKDWIIITLILIIAIASGKRQPIIIYPAILFALFVFVSKSIRLHILTLMKYSLVAFLVFYFGVRMTSTMTPEKKIWGSFDISYISKYVSDYYFGNNEKKINIKNENYGSGRGTGFLLYFNPDMLTLYSKKELLFGKGVYEVAIAKYGRFTATSRSDYGIKHKGLIGEAGAIIYTLGYLGTIFIVLFAINIIFSIKNKRLAWLIFFYFLWDFLFYYNQMLFFNSSALIILSIIFCYNSHKNEKIKYFKTVFENNKKKQKSLIVS
;
A
#
# COMPACT_ATOMS: atom_id res chain seq x y z
N MET A 1 -12.53 7.31 -18.89
CA MET A 1 -12.33 8.41 -17.92
C MET A 1 -11.89 7.82 -16.58
N SER A 2 -10.67 8.09 -16.12
CA SER A 2 -10.22 7.69 -14.77
C SER A 2 -10.49 8.86 -13.83
N TYR A 3 -11.53 8.74 -13.00
CA TYR A 3 -11.88 9.72 -11.97
C TYR A 3 -10.70 9.97 -11.02
N GLY A 4 -10.42 11.25 -10.72
CA GLY A 4 -9.30 11.71 -9.89
C GLY A 4 -9.30 11.19 -8.43
N GLY A 5 -10.39 10.57 -7.96
CA GLY A 5 -10.47 9.92 -6.65
C GLY A 5 -10.01 8.45 -6.62
N GLY A 6 -9.58 7.90 -7.76
CA GLY A 6 -9.47 6.45 -7.91
C GLY A 6 -8.36 5.77 -7.12
N GLY A 7 -7.34 6.50 -6.70
CA GLY A 7 -6.29 5.92 -5.88
C GLY A 7 -6.42 6.22 -4.37
N PRO A 8 -6.82 7.43 -3.94
CA PRO A 8 -7.19 7.67 -2.54
C PRO A 8 -8.22 6.66 -2.02
N ALA A 9 -9.15 6.23 -2.87
CA ALA A 9 -10.11 5.18 -2.53
C ALA A 9 -9.51 3.79 -2.27
N VAL A 10 -8.23 3.57 -2.62
CA VAL A 10 -7.47 2.36 -2.25
C VAL A 10 -6.70 2.59 -0.97
N VAL A 11 -6.00 3.72 -0.86
CA VAL A 11 -5.06 3.98 0.23
C VAL A 11 -5.74 4.41 1.52
N ILE A 12 -6.70 5.33 1.46
CA ILE A 12 -7.37 5.88 2.64
C ILE A 12 -8.03 4.77 3.46
N PRO A 13 -8.79 3.80 2.89
CA PRO A 13 -9.37 2.72 3.68
C PRO A 13 -8.35 1.91 4.46
N ILE A 14 -7.20 1.60 3.85
CA ILE A 14 -6.14 0.81 4.48
C ILE A 14 -5.49 1.58 5.62
N VAL A 15 -5.11 2.85 5.39
CA VAL A 15 -4.49 3.68 6.42
C VAL A 15 -5.49 4.01 7.54
N ALA A 16 -6.76 4.27 7.21
CA ALA A 16 -7.84 4.48 8.18
C ALA A 16 -8.09 3.25 9.05
N MET A 17 -8.04 2.04 8.47
CA MET A 17 -8.13 0.80 9.24
C MET A 17 -6.97 0.65 10.23
N ILE A 18 -5.74 0.92 9.80
CA ILE A 18 -4.56 0.89 10.70
C ILE A 18 -4.73 1.91 11.83
N PHE A 19 -5.17 3.11 11.50
CA PHE A 19 -5.41 4.15 12.50
C PHE A 19 -6.53 3.78 13.48
N TYR A 20 -7.64 3.25 12.99
CA TYR A 20 -8.74 2.79 13.84
C TYR A 20 -8.30 1.64 14.77
N TRP A 21 -7.50 0.70 14.24
CA TRP A 21 -6.89 -0.38 15.02
C TRP A 21 -6.02 0.14 16.17
N LEU A 22 -5.26 1.22 15.92
CA LEU A 22 -4.46 1.89 16.94
C LEU A 22 -5.31 2.54 18.03
N ILE A 23 -6.36 3.28 17.65
CA ILE A 23 -7.30 3.90 18.59
C ILE A 23 -7.91 2.84 19.52
N LYS A 24 -8.16 1.63 18.99
CA LYS A 24 -8.68 0.50 19.78
C LYS A 24 -7.60 -0.31 20.50
N ASN A 25 -6.40 0.24 20.66
CA ASN A 25 -5.27 -0.38 21.35
C ASN A 25 -4.96 -1.81 20.83
N GLY A 26 -5.14 -2.01 19.52
CA GLY A 26 -4.86 -3.26 18.83
C GLY A 26 -5.84 -4.41 19.06
N ARG A 27 -7.02 -4.14 19.63
CA ARG A 27 -8.07 -5.16 19.89
C ARG A 27 -9.42 -4.67 19.38
N PHE A 28 -10.08 -5.47 18.54
CA PHE A 28 -11.43 -5.19 18.08
C PHE A 28 -12.49 -5.99 18.85
N ARG A 29 -13.53 -5.28 19.30
CA ARG A 29 -14.79 -5.83 19.83
C ARG A 29 -15.78 -6.04 18.68
N LYS A 30 -16.91 -6.69 18.95
CA LYS A 30 -17.96 -6.96 17.94
C LYS A 30 -18.39 -5.71 17.14
N LYS A 31 -18.55 -4.56 17.81
CA LYS A 31 -18.92 -3.29 17.15
C LYS A 31 -17.83 -2.72 16.24
N ASP A 32 -16.57 -3.00 16.54
CA ASP A 32 -15.43 -2.51 15.75
C ASP A 32 -15.35 -3.20 14.38
N TRP A 33 -15.78 -4.46 14.31
CA TRP A 33 -15.87 -5.19 13.04
C TRP A 33 -16.86 -4.54 12.07
N ILE A 34 -17.98 -3.99 12.57
CA ILE A 34 -18.94 -3.25 11.74
C ILE A 34 -18.27 -2.03 11.11
N ILE A 35 -17.49 -1.27 11.89
CA ILE A 35 -16.82 -0.05 11.41
C ILE A 35 -15.75 -0.39 10.36
N ILE A 36 -14.95 -1.43 10.58
CA ILE A 36 -13.95 -1.91 9.62
C ILE A 36 -14.63 -2.39 8.33
N THR A 37 -15.76 -3.10 8.41
CA THR A 37 -16.54 -3.49 7.25
C THR A 37 -17.08 -2.28 6.48
N LEU A 38 -17.57 -1.24 7.17
CA LEU A 38 -18.03 0.00 6.52
C LEU A 38 -16.90 0.72 5.78
N ILE A 39 -15.69 0.78 6.37
CA ILE A 39 -14.51 1.34 5.70
C ILE A 39 -14.18 0.55 4.42
N LEU A 40 -14.28 -0.79 4.46
CA LEU A 40 -14.08 -1.62 3.28
C LEU A 40 -15.17 -1.42 2.22
N ILE A 41 -16.44 -1.25 2.63
CA ILE A 41 -17.55 -0.99 1.71
C ILE A 41 -17.32 0.30 0.92
N ILE A 42 -16.83 1.37 1.56
CA ILE A 42 -16.48 2.62 0.86
C ILE A 42 -15.43 2.36 -0.22
N ALA A 43 -14.43 1.53 0.08
CA ALA A 43 -13.40 1.13 -0.86
C ALA A 43 -13.97 0.34 -2.05
N ILE A 44 -14.88 -0.61 -1.80
CA ILE A 44 -15.53 -1.42 -2.84
C ILE A 44 -16.47 -0.56 -3.69
N ALA A 45 -17.23 0.34 -3.06
CA ALA A 45 -18.16 1.25 -3.73
C ALA A 45 -17.44 2.18 -4.73
N SER A 46 -16.15 2.46 -4.51
CA SER A 46 -15.31 3.23 -5.45
C SER A 46 -14.98 2.47 -6.76
N GLY A 47 -15.40 1.21 -6.89
CA GLY A 47 -15.14 0.36 -8.06
C GLY A 47 -13.68 -0.09 -8.16
N LYS A 48 -12.90 0.06 -7.08
CA LYS A 48 -11.50 -0.36 -7.00
C LYS A 48 -11.39 -1.77 -6.46
N ARG A 49 -10.51 -2.55 -7.08
CA ARG A 49 -10.38 -4.00 -6.84
C ARG A 49 -9.30 -4.32 -5.83
N GLN A 50 -8.31 -3.45 -5.73
CA GLN A 50 -7.14 -3.60 -4.86
C GLN A 50 -7.51 -3.73 -3.39
N PRO A 51 -8.46 -2.93 -2.85
CA PRO A 51 -8.84 -3.04 -1.44
C PRO A 51 -9.34 -4.42 -1.07
N ILE A 52 -10.01 -5.13 -1.99
CA ILE A 52 -10.54 -6.48 -1.76
C ILE A 52 -9.41 -7.45 -1.36
N ILE A 53 -8.23 -7.30 -1.94
CA ILE A 53 -7.08 -8.19 -1.71
C ILE A 53 -6.23 -7.69 -0.55
N ILE A 54 -5.92 -6.39 -0.52
CA ILE A 54 -4.90 -5.84 0.39
C ILE A 54 -5.48 -5.54 1.76
N TYR A 55 -6.74 -5.10 1.82
CA TYR A 55 -7.36 -4.76 3.09
C TYR A 55 -7.41 -5.97 4.05
N PRO A 56 -7.85 -7.18 3.64
CA PRO A 56 -7.79 -8.36 4.50
C PRO A 56 -6.35 -8.76 4.86
N ALA A 57 -5.40 -8.64 3.93
CA ALA A 57 -4.00 -8.98 4.18
C ALA A 57 -3.36 -8.07 5.25
N ILE A 58 -3.58 -6.76 5.17
CA ILE A 58 -3.10 -5.81 6.18
C ILE A 58 -3.81 -6.04 7.52
N LEU A 59 -5.13 -6.28 7.50
CA LEU A 59 -5.90 -6.59 8.71
C LEU A 59 -5.35 -7.84 9.42
N PHE A 60 -5.09 -8.90 8.66
CA PHE A 60 -4.46 -10.12 9.16
C PHE A 60 -3.08 -9.84 9.76
N ALA A 61 -2.23 -9.09 9.05
CA ALA A 61 -0.91 -8.73 9.53
C ALA A 61 -0.95 -7.88 10.81
N LEU A 62 -1.93 -7.00 10.98
CA LEU A 62 -2.11 -6.24 12.23
C LEU A 62 -2.32 -7.17 13.43
N PHE A 63 -3.17 -8.19 13.31
CA PHE A 63 -3.47 -9.07 14.43
C PHE A 63 -2.42 -10.15 14.68
N VAL A 64 -1.86 -10.73 13.62
CA VAL A 64 -0.87 -11.80 13.70
C VAL A 64 0.53 -11.25 13.97
N PHE A 65 0.99 -10.33 13.14
CA PHE A 65 2.36 -9.82 13.19
C PHE A 65 2.51 -8.70 14.22
N VAL A 66 1.64 -7.68 14.18
CA VAL A 66 1.82 -6.50 15.04
C VAL A 66 1.38 -6.75 16.48
N SER A 67 0.11 -7.11 16.73
CA SER A 67 -0.40 -7.34 18.10
C SER A 67 -0.02 -8.70 18.68
N LYS A 68 0.27 -9.72 17.86
CA LYS A 68 0.36 -11.13 18.31
C LYS A 68 -0.89 -11.58 19.10
N SER A 69 -2.03 -10.95 18.86
CA SER A 69 -3.31 -11.28 19.51
C SER A 69 -3.76 -12.69 19.11
N ILE A 70 -3.43 -13.07 17.88
CA ILE A 70 -3.68 -14.40 17.34
C ILE A 70 -2.41 -15.21 17.53
N ARG A 71 -2.48 -16.28 18.32
CA ARG A 71 -1.51 -17.38 18.16
C ARG A 71 -1.83 -18.07 16.83
N LEU A 72 -0.79 -18.31 16.02
CA LEU A 72 -0.87 -19.04 14.75
C LEU A 72 -1.19 -20.52 14.99
N HIS A 73 -2.37 -20.79 15.55
CA HIS A 73 -2.92 -22.12 15.65
C HIS A 73 -3.69 -22.42 14.36
N ILE A 74 -3.65 -23.67 13.91
CA ILE A 74 -4.27 -24.11 12.64
C ILE A 74 -5.76 -23.71 12.56
N LEU A 75 -6.49 -23.86 13.67
CA LEU A 75 -7.91 -23.48 13.78
C LEU A 75 -8.15 -21.97 13.58
N THR A 76 -7.22 -21.13 14.02
CA THR A 76 -7.34 -19.69 13.82
C THR A 76 -7.04 -19.33 12.37
N LEU A 77 -6.01 -19.95 11.78
CA LEU A 77 -5.70 -19.80 10.35
C LEU A 77 -6.89 -20.21 9.48
N MET A 78 -7.59 -21.30 9.80
CA MET A 78 -8.79 -21.73 9.08
C MET A 78 -9.95 -20.72 9.15
N LYS A 79 -10.16 -20.08 10.31
CA LYS A 79 -11.18 -19.02 10.45
C LYS A 79 -10.82 -17.80 9.59
N TYR A 80 -9.55 -17.39 9.59
CA TYR A 80 -9.09 -16.27 8.77
C TYR A 80 -9.11 -16.60 7.28
N SER A 81 -8.75 -17.81 6.86
CA SER A 81 -8.83 -18.22 5.47
C SER A 81 -10.27 -18.26 4.97
N LEU A 82 -11.23 -18.69 5.80
CA LEU A 82 -12.65 -18.64 5.47
C LEU A 82 -13.13 -17.19 5.26
N VAL A 83 -12.78 -16.28 6.17
CA VAL A 83 -13.14 -14.85 6.02
C VAL A 83 -12.49 -14.25 4.78
N ALA A 84 -11.20 -14.53 4.54
CA ALA A 84 -10.49 -14.07 3.36
C ALA A 84 -11.13 -14.62 2.07
N PHE A 85 -11.52 -15.90 2.07
CA PHE A 85 -12.23 -16.52 0.96
C PHE A 85 -13.59 -15.86 0.71
N LEU A 86 -14.37 -15.58 1.76
CA LEU A 86 -15.66 -14.89 1.61
C LEU A 86 -15.47 -13.48 1.05
N VAL A 87 -14.51 -12.70 1.58
CA VAL A 87 -14.21 -11.36 1.06
C VAL A 87 -13.74 -11.42 -0.40
N PHE A 88 -12.90 -12.39 -0.75
CA PHE A 88 -12.45 -12.61 -2.12
C PHE A 88 -13.61 -13.00 -3.04
N TYR A 89 -14.44 -13.98 -2.64
CA TYR A 89 -15.59 -14.45 -3.40
C TYR A 89 -16.61 -13.34 -3.67
N PHE A 90 -17.05 -12.65 -2.62
CA PHE A 90 -17.98 -11.52 -2.77
C PHE A 90 -17.32 -10.36 -3.52
N GLY A 91 -16.05 -10.07 -3.25
CA GLY A 91 -15.33 -9.02 -3.95
C GLY A 91 -15.22 -9.26 -5.47
N VAL A 92 -14.95 -10.49 -5.88
CA VAL A 92 -14.97 -10.91 -7.28
C VAL A 92 -16.35 -10.72 -7.88
N ARG A 93 -17.40 -11.25 -7.24
CA ARG A 93 -18.78 -11.18 -7.77
C ARG A 93 -19.31 -9.74 -7.80
N MET A 94 -18.89 -8.88 -6.89
CA MET A 94 -19.25 -7.47 -6.88
C MET A 94 -18.45 -6.63 -7.90
N THR A 95 -17.39 -7.18 -8.48
CA THR A 95 -16.58 -6.52 -9.50
C THR A 95 -16.91 -7.09 -10.87
N SER A 96 -17.73 -6.37 -11.66
CA SER A 96 -18.19 -6.81 -12.98
C SER A 96 -17.08 -7.40 -13.86
N THR A 97 -15.97 -6.70 -14.00
CA THR A 97 -14.81 -7.10 -14.82
C THR A 97 -14.06 -8.36 -14.36
N MET A 98 -14.24 -8.81 -13.12
CA MET A 98 -13.66 -10.06 -12.61
C MET A 98 -14.57 -11.26 -12.83
N THR A 99 -15.75 -11.05 -13.42
CA THR A 99 -16.67 -12.12 -13.82
C THR A 99 -16.61 -12.31 -15.34
N PRO A 100 -16.74 -13.55 -15.86
CA PRO A 100 -16.76 -13.83 -17.30
C PRO A 100 -17.84 -13.03 -18.04
N GLU A 101 -19.02 -12.86 -17.42
CA GLU A 101 -20.17 -12.18 -18.01
C GLU A 101 -20.07 -10.65 -17.97
N LYS A 102 -19.03 -10.11 -17.32
CA LYS A 102 -18.83 -8.66 -17.10
C LYS A 102 -20.01 -7.99 -16.38
N LYS A 103 -20.65 -8.69 -15.43
CA LYS A 103 -21.81 -8.20 -14.67
C LYS A 103 -21.60 -8.34 -13.16
N ILE A 104 -22.22 -7.44 -12.40
CA ILE A 104 -22.26 -7.58 -10.93
C ILE A 104 -23.07 -8.85 -10.63
N TRP A 105 -22.61 -9.65 -9.68
CA TRP A 105 -23.12 -10.97 -9.34
C TRP A 105 -22.97 -12.05 -10.43
N GLY A 106 -22.06 -11.86 -11.39
CA GLY A 106 -21.68 -12.89 -12.37
C GLY A 106 -21.05 -14.14 -11.74
N SER A 107 -20.63 -15.07 -12.60
CA SER A 107 -20.10 -16.37 -12.17
C SER A 107 -18.73 -16.21 -11.51
N PHE A 108 -18.47 -17.03 -10.48
CA PHE A 108 -17.15 -17.15 -9.88
C PHE A 108 -16.35 -18.22 -10.62
N ASP A 109 -15.39 -17.78 -11.42
CA ASP A 109 -14.51 -18.65 -12.22
C ASP A 109 -13.04 -18.32 -11.93
N ILE A 110 -12.35 -19.25 -11.24
CA ILE A 110 -10.96 -19.05 -10.83
C ILE A 110 -9.99 -18.99 -12.02
N SER A 111 -10.28 -19.70 -13.10
CA SER A 111 -9.46 -19.71 -14.32
C SER A 111 -9.57 -18.37 -15.04
N TYR A 112 -10.78 -17.84 -15.15
CA TYR A 112 -11.02 -16.49 -15.68
C TYR A 112 -10.33 -15.43 -14.81
N ILE A 113 -10.46 -15.50 -13.48
CA ILE A 113 -9.82 -14.55 -12.56
C ILE A 113 -8.30 -14.61 -12.67
N SER A 114 -7.71 -15.80 -12.74
CA SER A 114 -6.25 -15.98 -12.88
C SER A 114 -5.74 -15.37 -14.19
N LYS A 115 -6.40 -15.69 -15.32
CA LYS A 115 -6.09 -15.09 -16.62
C LYS A 115 -6.25 -13.58 -16.58
N TYR A 116 -7.37 -13.09 -16.03
CA TYR A 116 -7.65 -11.68 -15.87
C TYR A 116 -6.55 -10.94 -15.08
N VAL A 117 -6.14 -11.48 -13.94
CA VAL A 117 -5.09 -10.89 -13.09
C VAL A 117 -3.75 -10.90 -13.83
N SER A 118 -3.41 -12.00 -14.51
CA SER A 118 -2.20 -12.09 -15.33
C SER A 118 -2.20 -11.03 -16.43
N ASP A 119 -3.26 -10.96 -17.23
CA ASP A 119 -3.39 -10.01 -18.33
C ASP A 119 -3.41 -8.55 -17.84
N TYR A 120 -3.99 -8.30 -16.66
CA TYR A 120 -4.06 -6.96 -16.08
C TYR A 120 -2.69 -6.45 -15.59
N TYR A 121 -1.88 -7.32 -14.97
CA TYR A 121 -0.58 -6.92 -14.42
C TYR A 121 0.58 -7.05 -15.40
N PHE A 122 0.57 -8.09 -16.24
CA PHE A 122 1.68 -8.45 -17.12
C PHE A 122 1.36 -8.29 -18.62
N GLY A 123 0.10 -8.05 -18.95
CA GLY A 123 -0.35 -7.93 -20.34
C GLY A 123 -0.72 -9.29 -20.93
N ASN A 124 -1.32 -9.26 -22.11
CA ASN A 124 -1.86 -10.46 -22.73
C ASN A 124 -0.73 -11.43 -23.12
N ASN A 125 -0.64 -12.59 -22.45
CA ASN A 125 0.44 -13.58 -22.60
C ASN A 125 0.54 -14.18 -24.02
N GLU A 126 -0.49 -14.02 -24.85
CA GLU A 126 -0.51 -14.47 -26.25
C GLU A 126 0.54 -13.75 -27.12
N LYS A 127 0.96 -12.54 -26.72
CA LYS A 127 2.18 -11.93 -27.24
C LYS A 127 3.33 -12.38 -26.34
N LYS A 128 3.90 -13.55 -26.67
CA LYS A 128 5.12 -14.09 -26.03
C LYS A 128 6.06 -12.94 -25.69
N ILE A 129 6.40 -12.83 -24.41
CA ILE A 129 7.43 -11.93 -23.88
C ILE A 129 8.76 -12.39 -24.50
N ASN A 130 9.02 -11.99 -25.73
CA ASN A 130 10.33 -12.09 -26.33
C ASN A 130 11.14 -10.95 -25.75
N ILE A 131 11.90 -11.25 -24.70
CA ILE A 131 12.83 -10.31 -24.04
C ILE A 131 13.84 -9.71 -25.04
N LYS A 132 13.99 -10.31 -26.23
CA LYS A 132 14.88 -9.89 -27.31
C LYS A 132 14.26 -8.97 -28.38
N ASN A 133 12.93 -8.89 -28.52
CA ASN A 133 12.29 -8.06 -29.53
C ASN A 133 11.34 -7.08 -28.85
N GLU A 134 11.71 -5.79 -28.85
CA GLU A 134 11.06 -4.49 -28.58
C GLU A 134 9.55 -4.36 -28.19
N ASN A 135 8.75 -5.41 -28.18
CA ASN A 135 7.40 -5.48 -27.62
C ASN A 135 7.44 -5.97 -26.16
N TYR A 136 7.98 -5.14 -25.28
CA TYR A 136 7.94 -5.42 -23.84
C TYR A 136 6.50 -5.27 -23.32
N GLY A 137 6.10 -6.20 -22.45
CA GLY A 137 4.72 -6.40 -22.01
C GLY A 137 4.07 -5.17 -21.37
N SER A 138 2.75 -5.25 -21.22
CA SER A 138 1.94 -4.11 -20.80
C SER A 138 1.42 -4.23 -19.37
N GLY A 139 1.42 -3.13 -18.61
CA GLY A 139 0.82 -3.09 -17.27
C GLY A 139 1.82 -2.95 -16.13
N ARG A 140 1.30 -2.93 -14.90
CA ARG A 140 2.02 -2.49 -13.70
C ARG A 140 3.14 -3.44 -13.27
N GLY A 141 2.99 -4.74 -13.54
CA GLY A 141 3.99 -5.76 -13.23
C GLY A 141 5.21 -5.62 -14.15
N THR A 142 4.97 -5.40 -15.44
CA THR A 142 6.04 -5.12 -16.42
C THR A 142 6.70 -3.75 -16.21
N GLY A 143 5.98 -2.78 -15.61
CA GLY A 143 6.54 -1.50 -15.20
C GLY A 143 7.69 -1.62 -14.20
N PHE A 144 7.75 -2.70 -13.41
CA PHE A 144 8.88 -2.98 -12.51
C PHE A 144 10.22 -3.11 -13.25
N LEU A 145 10.21 -3.63 -14.49
CA LEU A 145 11.42 -3.76 -15.30
C LEU A 145 12.01 -2.39 -15.67
N LEU A 146 11.18 -1.34 -15.76
CA LEU A 146 11.66 0.02 -16.07
C LEU A 146 12.60 0.56 -14.99
N TYR A 147 12.48 0.08 -13.75
CA TYR A 147 13.31 0.56 -12.64
C TYR A 147 14.77 0.13 -12.79
N PHE A 148 15.03 -0.87 -13.62
CA PHE A 148 16.37 -1.42 -13.88
C PHE A 148 16.83 -1.23 -15.32
N ASN A 149 15.99 -0.64 -16.19
CA ASN A 149 16.28 -0.42 -17.61
C ASN A 149 16.08 1.07 -17.96
N PRO A 150 17.02 1.94 -17.60
CA PRO A 150 16.88 3.39 -17.76
C PRO A 150 16.70 3.84 -19.22
N ASP A 151 17.24 3.09 -20.19
CA ASP A 151 17.03 3.35 -21.62
C ASP A 151 15.55 3.28 -22.03
N MET A 152 14.75 2.45 -21.33
CA MET A 152 13.30 2.37 -21.54
C MET A 152 12.57 3.59 -20.98
N LEU A 153 13.15 4.26 -19.99
CA LEU A 153 12.71 5.55 -19.47
C LEU A 153 13.31 6.73 -20.25
N THR A 154 14.00 6.49 -21.37
CA THR A 154 14.68 7.53 -22.17
C THR A 154 15.75 8.33 -21.41
N LEU A 155 16.35 7.71 -20.39
CA LEU A 155 17.47 8.26 -19.63
C LEU A 155 18.78 7.71 -20.21
N TYR A 156 19.42 8.45 -21.12
CA TYR A 156 20.55 7.95 -21.90
C TYR A 156 21.90 8.47 -21.38
N SER A 157 21.92 9.67 -20.77
CA SER A 157 23.16 10.25 -20.25
C SER A 157 23.37 9.95 -18.77
N LYS A 158 24.63 9.95 -18.31
CA LYS A 158 24.96 9.84 -16.87
C LYS A 158 24.28 10.92 -16.02
N LYS A 159 24.12 12.13 -16.58
CA LYS A 159 23.43 13.24 -15.90
C LYS A 159 21.95 12.92 -15.71
N GLU A 160 21.27 12.43 -16.75
CA GLU A 160 19.86 12.03 -16.69
C GLU A 160 19.64 10.83 -15.77
N LEU A 161 20.57 9.87 -15.74
CA LEU A 161 20.51 8.76 -14.79
C LEU A 161 20.52 9.25 -13.34
N LEU A 162 21.37 10.22 -13.03
CA LEU A 162 21.51 10.72 -11.65
C LEU A 162 20.39 11.69 -11.26
N PHE A 163 20.04 12.62 -12.13
CA PHE A 163 19.17 13.77 -11.81
C PHE A 163 17.82 13.76 -12.54
N GLY A 164 17.60 12.81 -13.45
CA GLY A 164 16.39 12.73 -14.25
C GLY A 164 16.33 13.80 -15.32
N LYS A 165 15.15 13.89 -15.94
CA LYS A 165 14.76 14.89 -16.94
C LYS A 165 14.27 16.20 -16.32
N GLY A 166 13.96 16.19 -15.03
CA GLY A 166 13.40 17.31 -14.30
C GLY A 166 11.87 17.31 -14.27
N VAL A 167 11.33 17.91 -13.21
CA VAL A 167 9.87 17.98 -12.97
C VAL A 167 9.17 18.85 -14.03
N TYR A 168 9.84 19.86 -14.57
CA TYR A 168 9.28 20.78 -15.56
C TYR A 168 8.91 20.05 -16.86
N GLU A 169 9.78 19.19 -17.38
CA GLU A 169 9.53 18.40 -18.60
C GLU A 169 8.30 17.49 -18.44
N VAL A 170 8.04 17.04 -17.21
CA VAL A 170 6.85 16.25 -16.85
C VAL A 170 5.60 17.10 -16.68
N ALA A 171 5.73 18.29 -16.08
CA ALA A 171 4.58 19.15 -15.83
C ALA A 171 4.00 19.78 -17.11
N ILE A 172 4.84 20.02 -18.12
CA ILE A 172 4.43 20.72 -19.35
C ILE A 172 4.03 19.80 -20.51
N ALA A 173 4.28 18.48 -20.40
CA ALA A 173 3.91 17.54 -21.45
C ALA A 173 2.37 17.51 -21.61
N LYS A 174 1.89 17.70 -22.85
CA LYS A 174 0.46 17.90 -23.18
C LYS A 174 -0.43 16.72 -22.76
N TYR A 175 0.14 15.53 -22.60
CA TYR A 175 -0.49 14.34 -22.04
C TYR A 175 0.24 13.78 -20.82
N GLY A 176 0.80 14.68 -20.00
CA GLY A 176 1.82 14.43 -19.00
C GLY A 176 1.45 13.60 -17.76
N ARG A 177 0.60 12.58 -17.89
CA ARG A 177 0.54 11.50 -16.90
C ARG A 177 1.55 10.44 -17.30
N PHE A 178 2.27 9.86 -16.33
CA PHE A 178 3.08 8.64 -16.51
C PHE A 178 2.20 7.40 -16.78
N THR A 179 1.24 7.55 -17.68
CA THR A 179 0.46 6.49 -18.28
C THR A 179 1.12 6.20 -19.60
N ALA A 180 1.82 5.08 -19.74
CA ALA A 180 2.41 4.61 -20.98
C ALA A 180 1.30 4.14 -21.94
N THR A 181 0.30 4.96 -22.19
CA THR A 181 -0.65 4.71 -23.28
C THR A 181 -0.03 5.24 -24.56
N SER A 182 -0.51 4.82 -25.72
CA SER A 182 -0.10 5.32 -27.06
C SER A 182 -0.27 6.84 -27.27
N ARG A 183 -0.60 7.59 -26.21
CA ARG A 183 -0.75 9.05 -26.15
C ARG A 183 0.22 9.71 -25.15
N SER A 184 1.15 9.01 -24.51
CA SER A 184 2.15 9.66 -23.65
C SER A 184 3.29 10.22 -24.48
N ASP A 185 3.47 11.54 -24.41
CA ASP A 185 4.52 12.28 -25.15
C ASP A 185 5.94 12.05 -24.60
N TYR A 186 6.11 11.21 -23.56
CA TYR A 186 7.40 11.00 -22.88
C TYR A 186 8.38 10.07 -23.61
N GLY A 187 7.98 9.44 -24.73
CA GLY A 187 8.84 8.50 -25.46
C GLY A 187 9.20 7.20 -24.69
N ILE A 188 8.61 6.98 -23.51
CA ILE A 188 8.86 5.81 -22.66
C ILE A 188 8.47 4.54 -23.41
N LYS A 189 9.41 3.60 -23.52
CA LYS A 189 9.25 2.31 -24.22
C LYS A 189 8.48 1.29 -23.37
N HIS A 190 7.30 1.67 -22.89
CA HIS A 190 6.39 0.83 -22.12
C HIS A 190 4.95 1.06 -22.57
N LYS A 191 4.08 0.06 -22.34
CA LYS A 191 2.63 0.23 -22.52
C LYS A 191 1.90 -0.06 -21.21
N GLY A 192 1.06 0.84 -20.71
CA GLY A 192 0.31 0.66 -19.46
C GLY A 192 0.66 1.64 -18.34
N LEU A 193 0.20 1.35 -17.12
CA LEU A 193 0.41 2.23 -15.97
C LEU A 193 1.75 1.89 -15.31
N ILE A 194 2.60 2.90 -15.14
CA ILE A 194 3.87 2.79 -14.40
C ILE A 194 3.57 3.12 -12.93
N GLY A 195 4.28 2.47 -12.00
CA GLY A 195 4.28 2.89 -10.60
C GLY A 195 5.02 4.22 -10.42
N GLU A 196 4.78 4.88 -9.29
CA GLU A 196 5.37 6.18 -8.99
C GLU A 196 6.90 6.12 -8.93
N ALA A 197 7.47 4.97 -8.55
CA ALA A 197 8.91 4.78 -8.57
C ALA A 197 9.51 5.08 -9.95
N GLY A 198 8.89 4.63 -11.04
CA GLY A 198 9.37 4.91 -12.40
C GLY A 198 9.20 6.37 -12.80
N ALA A 199 8.09 6.98 -12.38
CA ALA A 199 7.84 8.40 -12.57
C ALA A 199 8.90 9.27 -11.85
N ILE A 200 9.24 8.92 -10.61
CA ILE A 200 10.24 9.63 -9.82
C ILE A 200 11.66 9.39 -10.34
N ILE A 201 11.98 8.18 -10.81
CA ILE A 201 13.27 7.90 -11.49
C ILE A 201 13.38 8.76 -12.76
N TYR A 202 12.34 8.85 -13.58
CA TYR A 202 12.35 9.68 -14.77
C TYR A 202 12.54 11.17 -14.44
N THR A 203 11.81 11.68 -13.43
CA THR A 203 11.82 13.11 -13.07
C THR A 203 13.05 13.56 -12.31
N LEU A 204 13.49 12.79 -11.31
CA LEU A 204 14.53 13.18 -10.35
C LEU A 204 15.78 12.29 -10.42
N GLY A 205 15.78 11.29 -11.31
CA GLY A 205 16.87 10.33 -11.44
C GLY A 205 16.94 9.36 -10.26
N TYR A 206 17.91 8.46 -10.30
CA TYR A 206 18.13 7.51 -9.22
C TYR A 206 18.51 8.19 -7.91
N LEU A 207 19.31 9.27 -7.96
CA LEU A 207 19.77 9.95 -6.76
C LEU A 207 18.60 10.59 -6.00
N GLY A 208 17.75 11.34 -6.70
CA GLY A 208 16.55 11.93 -6.09
C GLY A 208 15.56 10.88 -5.60
N THR A 209 15.39 9.78 -6.35
CA THR A 209 14.55 8.64 -5.94
C THR A 209 15.03 8.03 -4.63
N ILE A 210 16.34 7.77 -4.51
CA ILE A 210 16.95 7.23 -3.29
C ILE A 210 16.71 8.16 -2.10
N PHE A 211 16.90 9.47 -2.27
CA PHE A 211 16.65 10.44 -1.20
C PHE A 211 15.18 10.45 -0.74
N ILE A 212 14.22 10.38 -1.66
CA ILE A 212 12.80 10.29 -1.33
C ILE A 212 12.50 9.01 -0.55
N VAL A 213 13.04 7.87 -0.97
CA VAL A 213 12.87 6.59 -0.27
C VAL A 213 13.50 6.63 1.12
N LEU A 214 14.70 7.19 1.27
CA LEU A 214 15.35 7.37 2.57
C LEU A 214 14.54 8.30 3.50
N PHE A 215 13.99 9.39 2.96
CA PHE A 215 13.13 10.29 3.70
C PHE A 215 11.85 9.58 4.19
N ALA A 216 11.19 8.82 3.31
CA ALA A 216 10.04 8.00 3.66
C ALA A 216 10.35 6.96 4.74
N ILE A 217 11.50 6.28 4.63
CA ILE A 217 12.00 5.33 5.63
C ILE A 217 12.16 6.04 6.97
N ASN A 218 12.79 7.22 7.02
CA ASN A 218 12.98 7.96 8.26
C ASN A 218 11.65 8.34 8.94
N ILE A 219 10.67 8.79 8.16
CA ILE A 219 9.32 9.10 8.68
C ILE A 219 8.67 7.83 9.25
N ILE A 220 8.62 6.73 8.49
CA ILE A 220 7.92 5.51 8.89
C ILE A 220 8.60 4.84 10.09
N PHE A 221 9.94 4.78 10.12
CA PHE A 221 10.69 4.14 11.20
C PHE A 221 10.84 4.98 12.47
N SER A 222 10.35 6.22 12.46
CA SER A 222 10.11 7.03 13.68
C SER A 222 9.04 6.43 14.59
N ILE A 223 8.21 5.51 14.08
CA ILE A 223 7.23 4.75 14.87
C ILE A 223 7.98 3.84 15.85
N LYS A 224 7.71 4.02 17.16
CA LYS A 224 8.39 3.25 18.22
C LYS A 224 8.11 1.74 18.18
N ASN A 225 7.03 1.29 17.53
CA ASN A 225 6.76 -0.13 17.29
C ASN A 225 7.30 -0.55 15.93
N LYS A 226 8.41 -1.28 15.96
CA LYS A 226 9.09 -1.73 14.75
C LYS A 226 8.23 -2.67 13.89
N ARG A 227 7.33 -3.47 14.48
CA ARG A 227 6.44 -4.33 13.68
C ARG A 227 5.40 -3.52 12.92
N LEU A 228 4.83 -2.50 13.57
CA LEU A 228 3.93 -1.57 12.90
C LEU A 228 4.66 -0.76 11.82
N ALA A 229 5.87 -0.28 12.13
CA ALA A 229 6.72 0.42 11.17
C ALA A 229 7.00 -0.45 9.93
N TRP A 230 7.38 -1.71 10.12
CA TRP A 230 7.59 -2.66 9.02
C TRP A 230 6.33 -2.89 8.19
N LEU A 231 5.17 -3.07 8.82
CA LEU A 231 3.90 -3.23 8.11
C LEU A 231 3.58 -2.02 7.22
N ILE A 232 3.71 -0.82 7.78
CA ILE A 232 3.50 0.46 7.07
C ILE A 232 4.53 0.64 5.97
N PHE A 233 5.79 0.27 6.21
CA PHE A 233 6.86 0.34 5.22
C PHE A 233 6.63 -0.60 4.04
N PHE A 234 6.23 -1.85 4.27
CA PHE A 234 5.89 -2.77 3.18
C PHE A 234 4.70 -2.29 2.36
N TYR A 235 3.69 -1.73 3.04
CA TYR A 235 2.56 -1.14 2.34
C TYR A 235 2.96 0.08 1.50
N PHE A 236 3.82 0.96 2.05
CA PHE A 236 4.43 2.07 1.31
C PHE A 236 5.20 1.57 0.09
N LEU A 237 6.06 0.57 0.25
CA LEU A 237 6.86 0.03 -0.86
C LEU A 237 5.96 -0.54 -1.96
N TRP A 238 4.90 -1.25 -1.61
CA TRP A 238 3.92 -1.74 -2.56
C TRP A 238 3.21 -0.60 -3.31
N ASP A 239 2.77 0.45 -2.61
CA ASP A 239 2.09 1.61 -3.21
C ASP A 239 3.06 2.44 -4.08
N PHE A 240 4.31 2.58 -3.65
CA PHE A 240 5.37 3.27 -4.39
C PHE A 240 5.75 2.54 -5.68
N LEU A 241 5.92 1.23 -5.62
CA LEU A 241 6.39 0.43 -6.77
C LEU A 241 5.28 0.14 -7.79
N PHE A 242 4.02 0.03 -7.38
CA PHE A 242 2.96 -0.44 -8.28
C PHE A 242 1.83 0.57 -8.49
N TYR A 243 1.79 1.65 -7.70
CA TYR A 243 0.73 2.66 -7.66
C TYR A 243 1.35 4.07 -7.61
N TYR A 244 0.56 5.09 -7.33
CA TYR A 244 0.93 6.50 -7.45
C TYR A 244 1.49 7.09 -6.15
N ASN A 245 2.10 6.26 -5.28
CA ASN A 245 2.63 6.66 -3.97
C ASN A 245 1.68 7.58 -3.16
N GLN A 246 0.39 7.27 -3.20
CA GLN A 246 -0.62 8.09 -2.57
C GLN A 246 -0.56 8.01 -1.05
N MET A 247 0.10 6.99 -0.52
CA MET A 247 0.38 6.90 0.90
C MET A 247 1.08 8.15 1.42
N LEU A 248 2.12 8.66 0.74
CA LEU A 248 2.87 9.84 1.19
C LEU A 248 2.56 11.11 0.41
N PHE A 249 2.24 11.03 -0.88
CA PHE A 249 2.05 12.22 -1.72
C PHE A 249 0.63 12.80 -1.63
N PHE A 250 -0.35 12.03 -1.16
CA PHE A 250 -1.70 12.53 -0.99
C PHE A 250 -1.88 13.06 0.44
N ASN A 251 -2.16 14.36 0.57
CA ASN A 251 -2.20 15.07 1.84
C ASN A 251 -3.07 14.38 2.91
N SER A 252 -4.23 13.85 2.51
CA SER A 252 -5.16 13.20 3.46
C SER A 252 -4.59 11.91 4.05
N SER A 253 -3.96 11.03 3.25
CA SER A 253 -3.33 9.80 3.74
C SER A 253 -2.06 10.10 4.52
N ALA A 254 -1.25 11.06 4.06
CA ALA A 254 -0.08 11.52 4.78
C ALA A 254 -0.44 12.02 6.19
N LEU A 255 -1.52 12.80 6.32
CA LEU A 255 -2.02 13.27 7.61
C LEU A 255 -2.46 12.12 8.52
N ILE A 256 -3.11 11.09 7.99
CA ILE A 256 -3.49 9.90 8.79
C ILE A 256 -2.22 9.13 9.22
N ILE A 257 -1.19 9.02 8.38
CA ILE A 257 0.08 8.38 8.76
C ILE A 257 0.79 9.17 9.85
N LEU A 258 0.84 10.49 9.74
CA LEU A 258 1.37 11.34 10.81
C LEU A 258 0.58 11.14 12.10
N SER A 259 -0.75 11.07 12.01
CA SER A 259 -1.63 10.79 13.16
C SER A 259 -1.33 9.42 13.79
N ILE A 260 -1.08 8.38 12.98
CA ILE A 260 -0.63 7.06 13.43
C ILE A 260 0.69 7.18 14.21
N ILE A 261 1.67 7.90 13.66
CA ILE A 261 2.99 8.10 14.29
C ILE A 261 2.83 8.79 15.64
N PHE A 262 2.13 9.92 15.68
CA PHE A 262 1.91 10.72 16.90
C PHE A 262 1.13 9.94 17.95
N CYS A 263 0.00 9.32 17.58
CA CYS A 263 -0.85 8.57 18.49
C CYS A 263 -0.08 7.41 19.13
N TYR A 264 0.65 6.62 18.33
CA TYR A 264 1.41 5.49 18.85
C TYR A 264 2.55 5.94 19.79
N ASN A 265 3.29 6.96 19.38
CA ASN A 265 4.42 7.45 20.14
C ASN A 265 3.97 8.11 21.46
N SER A 266 2.82 8.78 21.47
CA SER A 266 2.21 9.35 22.68
C SER A 266 1.74 8.27 23.67
N HIS A 267 0.96 7.28 23.22
CA HIS A 267 0.47 6.18 24.08
C HIS A 267 1.63 5.42 24.76
N LYS A 268 2.76 5.25 24.07
CA LYS A 268 3.94 4.62 24.68
C LYS A 268 4.59 5.50 25.75
N ASN A 269 4.62 6.81 25.55
CA ASN A 269 5.17 7.76 26.53
C ASN A 269 4.32 7.80 27.80
N GLU A 270 2.99 7.81 27.67
CA GLU A 270 2.07 7.77 28.82
C GLU A 270 2.23 6.48 29.63
N LYS A 271 2.30 5.32 28.97
CA LYS A 271 2.57 4.04 29.66
C LYS A 271 3.88 4.09 30.45
N ILE A 272 4.96 4.61 29.84
CA ILE A 272 6.26 4.72 30.52
C ILE A 272 6.17 5.67 31.73
N LYS A 273 5.51 6.82 31.59
CA LYS A 273 5.30 7.76 32.70
C LYS A 273 4.53 7.09 33.84
N TYR A 274 3.41 6.43 33.54
CA TYR A 274 2.61 5.70 34.53
C TYR A 274 3.43 4.66 35.30
N PHE A 275 4.21 3.82 34.61
CA PHE A 275 5.06 2.83 35.26
C PHE A 275 6.14 3.44 36.16
N LYS A 276 6.76 4.55 35.75
CA LYS A 276 7.72 5.28 36.59
C LYS A 276 7.05 5.79 37.88
N THR A 277 5.88 6.41 37.77
CA THR A 277 5.13 6.92 38.92
C THR A 277 4.74 5.81 39.89
N VAL A 278 4.25 4.68 39.39
CA VAL A 278 3.90 3.51 40.24
C VAL A 278 5.14 2.95 40.95
N PHE A 279 6.27 2.84 40.24
CA PHE A 279 7.51 2.35 40.82
C PHE A 279 8.06 3.28 41.92
N GLU A 280 8.05 4.60 41.70
CA GLU A 280 8.47 5.59 42.70
C GLU A 280 7.59 5.57 43.95
N ASN A 281 6.27 5.43 43.79
CA ASN A 281 5.34 5.33 44.91
C ASN A 281 5.58 4.06 45.74
N ASN A 282 5.84 2.92 45.09
CA ASN A 282 6.18 1.68 45.79
C ASN A 282 7.51 1.78 46.54
N LYS A 283 8.52 2.45 45.97
CA LYS A 283 9.82 2.67 46.63
C LYS A 283 9.68 3.57 47.87
N LYS A 284 8.84 4.62 47.81
CA LYS A 284 8.53 5.46 48.97
C LYS A 284 7.83 4.65 50.08
N LYS A 285 6.87 3.81 49.72
CA LYS A 285 6.13 2.96 50.67
C LYS A 285 7.01 1.91 51.36
N GLN A 286 7.99 1.33 50.65
CA GLN A 286 8.98 0.43 51.26
C GLN A 286 9.92 1.17 52.22
N LYS A 287 10.36 2.38 51.89
CA LYS A 287 11.19 3.19 52.80
C LYS A 287 10.45 3.55 54.09
N SER A 288 9.16 3.87 54.03
CA SER A 288 8.37 4.18 55.24
C SER A 288 8.16 2.97 56.16
N LEU A 289 8.22 1.74 55.62
CA LEU A 289 8.07 0.50 56.41
C LEU A 289 9.36 0.04 57.09
N ILE A 290 10.52 0.55 56.67
CA ILE A 290 11.84 0.21 57.26
C ILE A 290 12.19 1.16 58.42
N VAL A 291 11.53 2.32 58.51
CA VAL A 291 11.79 3.37 59.51
C VAL A 291 10.76 3.33 60.66
N SER A 292 9.76 2.44 60.59
CA SER A 292 8.79 2.14 61.64
C SER A 292 9.15 0.87 62.37
#